data_AF-A0A7S3WAM6-F1
#
_entry.id   AF-A0A7S3WAM6-F1
#
_cell.length_a   1.000
_cell.length_b   1.000
_cell.length_c   1.000
_cell.angle_alpha   90.00
_cell.angle_beta   90.00
_cell.angle_gamma   90.00
#
_symmetry.space_group_name_H-M   'P 1'
#
loop_
_entity.id
_entity.type
_entity.pdbx_description
1 polymer ?
#
loop_
_entity_poly.entity_id
_entity_poly.type
_entity_poly.pdbx_seq_one_letter_code
_entity_poly.pdbx_strand_id
1 'polypeptide(L)'
;AAAAAAAEAEAWLPAVGAPLLARFEASSRGTAGTAWYPGRATKVRPDCTVDVEYEDGNTETRVFPRFLRPPPPPAAPQTEADAEARQAAHNLLLEPLLSGGAARAEDSSGVVGLSVSAEAAAECATFLRERWRGGRLLLPGHSGASSSGGAVAAPDKASQPAQVTGWMSYDKTLDGHDAEQQRHNTLLLTHALLPACRRQLPGFARMEEALAEWLQARYGTVVELFYAHGLRQSRATMQSTGFSVHQDTEDFSFIEYTVVVKLTPDGLGEAPSSMRVVGADRPFYYSPAAGASGCFRADLYHASVEPESEDEHLKIAFFFRRSTRGERRAKRALTESDEAVAELELAQRRKLAAPQLLS
;
A
#
# COMPACT_ATOMS: atom_id res chain seq x y z
N ALA A 1 -6.91 -34.39 40.76
CA ALA A 1 -8.08 -33.80 41.42
C ALA A 1 -8.23 -32.32 41.05
N ALA A 2 -8.62 -32.04 39.80
CA ALA A 2 -8.95 -30.69 39.31
C ALA A 2 -9.94 -30.79 38.13
N ALA A 3 -11.00 -31.58 38.31
CA ALA A 3 -12.05 -31.78 37.29
C ALA A 3 -13.43 -31.86 37.95
N ALA A 4 -13.72 -30.95 38.87
CA ALA A 4 -15.03 -30.80 39.46
C ALA A 4 -15.27 -29.31 39.77
N ALA A 5 -15.95 -28.64 38.83
CA ALA A 5 -16.82 -27.46 39.02
C ALA A 5 -16.85 -26.62 37.72
N ALA A 6 -17.41 -27.18 36.64
CA ALA A 6 -18.11 -26.34 35.67
C ALA A 6 -19.58 -26.44 36.07
N ALA A 7 -20.08 -25.42 36.75
CA ALA A 7 -21.49 -25.29 37.10
C ALA A 7 -22.34 -25.58 35.86
N GLU A 8 -23.41 -26.36 36.05
CA GLU A 8 -24.48 -26.52 35.07
C GLU A 8 -25.15 -25.15 34.87
N ALA A 9 -24.54 -24.32 34.02
CA ALA A 9 -25.23 -23.20 33.41
C ALA A 9 -26.38 -23.80 32.61
N GLU A 10 -27.60 -23.40 32.98
CA GLU A 10 -28.83 -23.76 32.29
C GLU A 10 -28.60 -23.57 30.78
N ALA A 11 -28.68 -24.67 30.03
CA ALA A 11 -28.17 -24.67 28.67
C ALA A 11 -29.06 -23.80 27.79
N TRP A 12 -28.49 -22.73 27.24
CA TRP A 12 -29.21 -21.81 26.37
C TRP A 12 -29.70 -22.54 25.10
N LEU A 13 -30.99 -22.39 24.80
CA LEU A 13 -31.61 -22.88 23.57
C LEU A 13 -32.08 -21.70 22.71
N PRO A 14 -31.70 -21.66 21.42
CA PRO A 14 -32.22 -20.67 20.48
C PRO A 14 -33.68 -20.94 20.14
N ALA A 15 -34.43 -19.90 19.74
CA ALA A 15 -35.70 -20.09 19.05
C ALA A 15 -35.46 -20.59 17.61
N VAL A 16 -36.41 -21.33 17.03
CA VAL A 16 -36.35 -21.71 15.61
C VAL A 16 -36.31 -20.44 14.74
N GLY A 17 -35.36 -20.40 13.80
CA GLY A 17 -35.05 -19.26 12.94
C GLY A 17 -34.05 -18.25 13.53
N ALA A 18 -33.73 -18.34 14.83
CA ALA A 18 -32.82 -17.41 15.48
C ALA A 18 -31.36 -17.63 15.04
N PRO A 19 -30.57 -16.56 14.88
CA PRO A 19 -29.14 -16.67 14.65
C PRO A 19 -28.43 -17.23 15.88
N LEU A 20 -27.38 -18.02 15.66
CA LEU A 20 -26.58 -18.66 16.68
C LEU A 20 -25.14 -18.87 16.20
N LEU A 21 -24.24 -19.19 17.12
CA LEU A 21 -22.96 -19.80 16.80
C LEU A 21 -23.02 -21.28 17.21
N ALA A 22 -22.69 -22.18 16.30
CA ALA A 22 -22.59 -23.61 16.55
C ALA A 22 -21.16 -24.10 16.35
N ARG A 23 -20.71 -25.04 17.19
CA ARG A 23 -19.39 -25.64 17.07
C ARG A 23 -19.45 -26.89 16.18
N PHE A 24 -19.11 -26.71 14.90
CA PHE A 24 -19.31 -27.72 13.86
C PHE A 24 -18.70 -29.09 14.23
N GLU A 25 -19.51 -30.14 14.10
CA GLU A 25 -19.20 -31.56 14.40
C GLU A 25 -18.83 -31.87 15.86
N ALA A 26 -18.82 -30.90 16.78
CA ALA A 26 -18.41 -31.15 18.16
C ALA A 26 -19.34 -32.15 18.88
N SER A 27 -20.59 -32.27 18.41
CA SER A 27 -21.56 -33.23 18.93
C SER A 27 -21.24 -34.69 18.57
N SER A 28 -20.51 -34.93 17.47
CA SER A 28 -20.16 -36.28 16.99
C SER A 28 -18.73 -36.69 17.33
N ARG A 29 -17.75 -35.77 17.20
CA ARG A 29 -16.31 -36.07 17.38
C ARG A 29 -15.65 -35.38 18.58
N GLY A 30 -16.39 -34.62 19.36
CA GLY A 30 -15.85 -33.84 20.47
C GLY A 30 -15.15 -32.55 20.02
N THR A 31 -14.52 -31.85 20.96
CA THR A 31 -14.05 -30.47 20.74
C THR A 31 -12.67 -30.35 20.08
N ALA A 32 -11.95 -31.46 19.89
CA ALA A 32 -10.62 -31.42 19.30
C ALA A 32 -10.71 -31.15 17.78
N GLY A 33 -10.12 -30.04 17.33
CA GLY A 33 -10.12 -29.66 15.91
C GLY A 33 -11.45 -29.13 15.37
N THR A 34 -12.33 -28.62 16.24
CA THR A 34 -13.61 -27.99 15.86
C THR A 34 -13.61 -26.49 16.20
N ALA A 35 -14.28 -25.69 15.37
CA ALA A 35 -14.41 -24.24 15.52
C ALA A 35 -15.88 -23.83 15.58
N TRP A 36 -16.13 -22.59 16.01
CA TRP A 36 -17.46 -21.99 16.07
C TRP A 36 -17.79 -21.30 14.75
N TYR A 37 -18.96 -21.58 14.20
CA TYR A 37 -19.43 -21.03 12.95
C TYR A 37 -20.82 -20.40 13.11
N PRO A 38 -21.11 -19.29 12.40
CA PRO A 38 -22.43 -18.70 12.38
C PRO A 38 -23.43 -19.60 11.66
N GLY A 39 -24.65 -19.63 12.20
CA GLY A 39 -25.74 -20.40 11.62
C GLY A 39 -27.09 -19.99 12.22
N ARG A 40 -28.12 -20.75 11.86
CA ARG A 40 -29.49 -20.57 12.31
C ARG A 40 -30.07 -21.88 12.82
N ALA A 41 -30.85 -21.81 13.89
CA ALA A 41 -31.59 -22.97 14.38
C ALA A 41 -32.74 -23.29 13.43
N THR A 42 -32.68 -24.44 12.75
CA THR A 42 -33.78 -24.89 11.87
C THR A 42 -34.82 -25.71 12.64
N LYS A 43 -34.41 -26.37 13.73
CA LYS A 43 -35.32 -27.15 14.58
C LYS A 43 -34.77 -27.31 16.00
N VAL A 44 -35.61 -27.08 17.01
CA VAL A 44 -35.31 -27.41 18.41
C VAL A 44 -36.11 -28.66 18.79
N ARG A 45 -35.44 -29.70 19.27
CA ARG A 45 -36.04 -31.01 19.53
C ARG A 45 -36.44 -31.16 21.01
N PRO A 46 -37.37 -32.09 21.33
CA PRO A 46 -37.76 -32.36 22.72
C PRO A 46 -36.63 -32.85 23.63
N ASP A 47 -35.57 -33.44 23.05
CA ASP A 47 -34.35 -33.85 23.75
C ASP A 47 -33.35 -32.69 23.96
N CYS A 48 -33.79 -31.46 23.71
CA CYS A 48 -33.02 -30.22 23.77
C CYS A 48 -31.85 -30.14 22.76
N THR A 49 -31.75 -31.04 21.79
CA THR A 49 -30.78 -30.89 20.69
C THR A 49 -31.34 -30.00 19.59
N VAL A 50 -30.45 -29.34 18.84
CA VAL A 50 -30.83 -28.35 17.82
C VAL A 50 -30.27 -28.75 16.46
N ASP A 51 -31.10 -28.69 15.43
CA ASP A 51 -30.63 -28.77 14.04
C ASP A 51 -30.22 -27.36 13.59
N VAL A 52 -29.04 -27.25 12.96
CA VAL A 52 -28.39 -25.99 12.58
C VAL A 52 -28.15 -25.98 11.08
N GLU A 53 -28.46 -24.86 10.45
CA GLU A 53 -28.03 -24.52 9.08
C GLU A 53 -26.98 -23.40 9.16
N TYR A 54 -25.81 -23.64 8.57
CA TYR A 54 -24.69 -22.71 8.55
C TYR A 54 -24.80 -21.76 7.36
N GLU A 55 -24.08 -20.63 7.39
CA GLU A 55 -24.13 -19.61 6.33
C GLU A 55 -23.59 -20.11 4.98
N ASP A 56 -22.77 -21.15 4.97
CA ASP A 56 -22.23 -21.79 3.76
C ASP A 56 -23.20 -22.84 3.15
N GLY A 57 -24.40 -23.00 3.72
CA GLY A 57 -25.42 -23.96 3.30
C GLY A 57 -25.24 -25.37 3.88
N ASN A 58 -24.20 -25.62 4.69
CA ASN A 58 -24.06 -26.90 5.39
C ASN A 58 -25.11 -27.02 6.50
N THR A 59 -25.48 -28.25 6.85
CA THR A 59 -26.42 -28.52 7.95
C THR A 59 -25.88 -29.57 8.91
N GLU A 60 -26.16 -29.40 10.20
CA GLU A 60 -25.86 -30.36 11.25
C GLU A 60 -27.13 -30.65 12.05
N THR A 61 -27.37 -31.92 12.36
CA THR A 61 -28.55 -32.32 13.13
C THR A 61 -28.16 -32.75 14.54
N ARG A 62 -29.07 -32.51 15.49
CA ARG A 62 -28.90 -32.89 16.91
C ARG A 62 -27.64 -32.31 17.58
N VAL A 63 -27.35 -31.03 17.33
CA VAL A 63 -26.26 -30.32 18.00
C VAL A 63 -26.60 -30.16 19.49
N PHE A 64 -25.68 -30.54 20.38
CA PHE A 64 -25.90 -30.39 21.82
C PHE A 64 -25.87 -28.90 22.23
N PRO A 65 -26.71 -28.46 23.18
CA PRO A 65 -26.74 -27.06 23.64
C PRO A 65 -25.41 -26.48 24.10
N ARG A 66 -24.53 -27.30 24.69
CA ARG A 66 -23.16 -26.89 25.09
C ARG A 66 -22.25 -26.51 23.91
N PHE A 67 -22.66 -26.85 22.69
CA PHE A 67 -22.00 -26.50 21.44
C PHE A 67 -22.78 -25.44 20.66
N LEU A 68 -23.69 -24.73 21.33
CA LEU A 68 -24.42 -23.58 20.85
C LEU A 68 -24.16 -22.39 21.76
N ARG A 69 -24.15 -21.19 21.18
CA ARG A 69 -24.15 -19.93 21.95
C ARG A 69 -24.83 -18.81 21.17
N PRO A 70 -25.35 -17.78 21.84
CA PRO A 70 -25.84 -16.59 21.16
C PRO A 70 -24.73 -15.97 20.29
N PRO A 71 -25.06 -15.37 19.14
CA PRO A 71 -24.11 -14.53 18.43
C PRO A 71 -23.73 -13.34 19.34
N PRO A 72 -22.54 -12.75 19.18
CA PRO A 72 -22.24 -11.48 19.84
C PRO A 72 -23.34 -10.47 19.49
N PRO A 73 -23.69 -9.54 20.41
CA PRO A 73 -24.62 -8.47 20.08
C PRO A 73 -24.12 -7.78 18.80
N PRO A 74 -25.02 -7.44 17.85
CA PRO A 74 -24.60 -6.70 16.67
C PRO A 74 -23.86 -5.45 17.17
N ALA A 75 -22.65 -5.22 16.66
CA ALA A 75 -21.98 -3.95 16.88
C ALA A 75 -22.99 -2.85 16.53
N ALA A 76 -23.16 -1.88 17.43
CA ALA A 76 -24.08 -0.77 17.19
C ALA A 76 -23.82 -0.23 15.77
N PRO A 77 -24.87 0.06 14.97
CA PRO A 77 -24.69 0.58 13.63
C PRO A 77 -23.82 1.83 13.74
N GLN A 78 -22.59 1.73 13.25
CA GLN A 78 -21.66 2.84 13.27
C GLN A 78 -22.03 3.73 12.09
N THR A 79 -22.26 5.02 12.36
CA THR A 79 -22.52 5.97 11.28
C THR A 79 -21.22 6.19 10.49
N GLU A 80 -21.34 6.62 9.23
CA GLU A 80 -20.18 7.05 8.44
C GLU A 80 -19.41 8.16 9.15
N ALA A 81 -20.11 9.05 9.86
CA ALA A 81 -19.49 10.10 10.68
C ALA A 81 -18.65 9.53 11.83
N ASP A 82 -19.12 8.48 12.52
CA ASP A 82 -18.33 7.82 13.58
C ASP A 82 -17.11 7.11 13.01
N ALA A 83 -17.22 6.54 11.80
CA ALA A 83 -16.09 5.92 11.10
C ALA A 83 -15.04 6.96 10.70
N GLU A 84 -15.46 8.05 10.05
CA GLU A 84 -14.59 9.16 9.65
C GLU A 84 -13.91 9.79 10.87
N ALA A 85 -14.62 9.98 11.99
CA ALA A 85 -14.05 10.53 13.23
C ALA A 85 -12.96 9.64 13.84
N ARG A 86 -13.15 8.31 13.82
CA ARG A 86 -12.12 7.36 14.29
C ARG A 86 -10.90 7.34 13.37
N GLN A 87 -11.12 7.37 12.06
CA GLN A 87 -10.06 7.44 11.06
C GLN A 87 -9.26 8.75 11.17
N ALA A 88 -9.94 9.88 11.39
CA ALA A 88 -9.30 11.17 11.62
C ALA A 88 -8.46 11.16 12.92
N ALA A 89 -8.97 10.57 14.00
CA ALA A 89 -8.23 10.43 15.25
C ALA A 89 -6.98 9.54 15.09
N HIS A 90 -7.08 8.45 14.32
CA HIS A 90 -5.93 7.59 13.96
C HIS A 90 -4.87 8.39 13.20
N ASN A 91 -5.27 9.10 12.14
CA ASN A 91 -4.35 9.90 11.34
C ASN A 91 -3.66 10.99 12.15
N LEU A 92 -4.38 11.68 13.04
CA LEU A 92 -3.83 12.74 13.89
C LEU A 92 -2.73 12.23 14.84
N LEU A 93 -2.83 10.99 15.32
CA LEU A 93 -1.80 10.36 16.14
C LEU A 93 -0.53 10.02 15.33
N LEU A 94 -0.69 9.72 14.03
CA LEU A 94 0.40 9.30 13.16
C LEU A 94 1.11 10.44 12.43
N GLU A 95 0.38 11.50 12.09
CA GLU A 95 0.86 12.60 11.24
C GLU A 95 0.70 13.96 11.92
N PRO A 96 1.79 14.47 12.55
CA PRO A 96 1.78 15.77 13.21
C PRO A 96 1.40 16.96 12.31
N LEU A 97 1.56 16.86 10.97
CA LEU A 97 1.15 17.91 10.04
C LEU A 97 -0.35 18.20 10.10
N LEU A 98 -1.18 17.25 10.53
CA LEU A 98 -2.63 17.41 10.68
C LEU A 98 -3.02 18.24 11.92
N SER A 99 -2.10 18.48 12.85
CA SER A 99 -2.39 19.15 14.13
C SER A 99 -2.51 20.68 14.04
N GLY A 100 -2.50 21.28 12.84
CA GLY A 100 -2.86 22.69 12.62
C GLY A 100 -2.03 23.73 13.37
N GLY A 101 -0.80 23.40 13.79
CA GLY A 101 0.06 24.33 14.51
C GLY A 101 0.57 25.45 13.60
N ALA A 102 0.20 26.70 13.92
CA ALA A 102 0.46 27.94 13.17
C ALA A 102 1.95 28.34 12.94
N ALA A 103 2.90 27.41 13.02
CA ALA A 103 4.33 27.69 13.05
C ALA A 103 5.19 26.92 12.05
N ARG A 104 4.63 26.20 11.07
CA ARG A 104 5.45 25.53 10.03
C ARG A 104 5.02 25.91 8.63
N ALA A 105 6.01 26.24 7.80
CA ALA A 105 5.86 26.57 6.38
C ALA A 105 5.40 25.38 5.49
N GLU A 106 4.89 24.31 6.10
CA GLU A 106 4.51 23.05 5.47
C GLU A 106 2.98 22.93 5.44
N ASP A 107 2.44 22.25 4.42
CA ASP A 107 1.00 22.10 4.18
C ASP A 107 0.32 21.22 5.25
N SER A 108 -0.82 21.68 5.79
CA SER A 108 -1.62 20.99 6.81
C SER A 108 -2.44 19.82 6.26
N SER A 109 -2.31 19.52 4.97
CA SER A 109 -3.00 18.44 4.28
C SER A 109 -2.59 17.02 4.72
N GLY A 110 -1.54 16.90 5.54
CA GLY A 110 -0.95 15.60 5.91
C GLY A 110 -0.10 14.97 4.81
N VAL A 111 0.13 15.70 3.71
CA VAL A 111 0.94 15.29 2.57
C VAL A 111 2.07 16.30 2.37
N VAL A 112 3.29 15.80 2.21
CA VAL A 112 4.45 16.64 1.92
C VAL A 112 4.67 16.69 0.41
N GLY A 113 4.57 17.88 -0.17
CA GLY A 113 4.85 18.12 -1.57
C GLY A 113 6.34 18.03 -1.90
N LEU A 114 6.68 17.39 -3.02
CA LEU A 114 8.02 17.30 -3.57
C LEU A 114 7.95 17.22 -5.11
N SER A 115 9.10 17.23 -5.78
CA SER A 115 9.17 17.05 -7.22
C SER A 115 10.32 16.13 -7.61
N VAL A 116 10.09 15.27 -8.60
CA VAL A 116 11.14 14.55 -9.34
C VAL A 116 11.40 15.25 -10.68
N SER A 117 12.38 14.75 -11.46
CA SER A 117 12.69 15.29 -12.79
C SER A 117 11.45 15.29 -13.70
N ALA A 118 11.07 16.48 -14.18
CA ALA A 118 9.97 16.65 -15.14
C ALA A 118 10.24 15.92 -16.46
N GLU A 119 11.50 15.84 -16.88
CA GLU A 119 11.92 15.09 -18.06
C GLU A 119 11.69 13.58 -17.86
N ALA A 120 12.12 13.00 -16.73
CA ALA A 120 11.91 11.58 -16.44
C ALA A 120 10.41 11.24 -16.37
N ALA A 121 9.62 12.12 -15.74
CA ALA A 121 8.17 11.97 -15.68
C ALA A 121 7.53 12.01 -17.08
N ALA A 122 7.94 12.94 -17.93
CA ALA A 122 7.43 13.08 -19.30
C ALA A 122 7.85 11.92 -20.23
N GLU A 123 9.08 11.41 -20.12
CA GLU A 123 9.54 10.20 -20.81
C GLU A 123 8.65 9.00 -20.44
N CYS A 124 8.38 8.82 -19.15
CA CYS A 124 7.52 7.77 -18.64
C CYS A 124 6.09 7.91 -19.17
N ALA A 125 5.52 9.12 -19.10
CA ALA A 125 4.18 9.43 -19.63
C ALA A 125 4.07 9.10 -21.12
N THR A 126 5.08 9.48 -21.92
CA THR A 126 5.11 9.25 -23.36
C THR A 126 5.10 7.76 -23.67
N PHE A 127 5.95 6.99 -23.00
CA PHE A 127 6.01 5.54 -23.15
C PHE A 127 4.68 4.87 -22.78
N LEU A 128 4.08 5.25 -21.64
CA LEU A 128 2.78 4.72 -21.22
C LEU A 128 1.66 5.09 -22.22
N ARG A 129 1.63 6.32 -22.73
CA ARG A 129 0.66 6.75 -23.75
C ARG A 129 0.77 5.95 -25.03
N GLU A 130 1.95 5.51 -25.42
CA GLU A 130 2.14 4.71 -26.63
C GLU A 130 1.85 3.22 -26.42
N ARG A 131 2.20 2.68 -25.24
CA ARG A 131 2.37 1.22 -25.04
C ARG A 131 1.40 0.59 -24.06
N TRP A 132 0.71 1.37 -23.23
CA TRP A 132 -0.33 0.85 -22.34
C TRP A 132 -1.67 0.79 -23.09
N ARG A 133 -2.09 -0.43 -23.44
CA ARG A 133 -3.32 -0.73 -24.19
C ARG A 133 -4.03 -1.94 -23.61
N GLY A 134 -5.36 -1.90 -23.52
CA GLY A 134 -6.14 -3.08 -23.10
C GLY A 134 -5.81 -3.59 -21.70
N GLY A 135 -5.35 -2.73 -20.79
CA GLY A 135 -4.91 -3.13 -19.45
C GLY A 135 -3.56 -3.86 -19.42
N ARG A 136 -2.72 -3.66 -20.45
CA ARG A 136 -1.39 -4.28 -20.56
C ARG A 136 -0.37 -3.24 -20.99
N LEU A 137 0.82 -3.32 -20.42
CA LEU A 137 1.99 -2.55 -20.83
C LEU A 137 3.10 -3.54 -21.22
N LEU A 138 3.52 -3.48 -22.47
CA LEU A 138 4.60 -4.32 -23.00
C LEU A 138 5.95 -3.62 -22.86
N LEU A 139 6.80 -4.16 -21.99
CA LEU A 139 8.20 -3.80 -21.88
C LEU A 139 9.00 -4.62 -22.93
N PRO A 140 9.64 -3.96 -23.91
CA PRO A 140 10.09 -4.61 -25.15
C PRO A 140 11.30 -5.53 -25.02
N GLY A 141 11.96 -5.57 -23.87
CA GLY A 141 13.30 -6.14 -23.72
C GLY A 141 14.37 -5.26 -24.37
N HIS A 142 15.63 -5.66 -24.23
CA HIS A 142 16.73 -5.10 -24.99
C HIS A 142 17.15 -6.12 -26.05
N SER A 143 17.09 -5.73 -27.33
CA SER A 143 17.76 -6.50 -28.38
C SER A 143 19.26 -6.30 -28.20
N GLY A 144 19.93 -7.25 -27.57
CA GLY A 144 21.39 -7.26 -27.53
C GLY A 144 21.90 -7.26 -28.98
N ALA A 145 22.61 -6.21 -29.39
CA ALA A 145 23.41 -6.26 -30.60
C ALA A 145 24.45 -7.37 -30.39
N SER A 146 24.17 -8.55 -30.95
CA SER A 146 25.15 -9.62 -31.09
C SER A 146 26.18 -9.16 -32.13
N SER A 147 27.24 -8.49 -31.69
CA SER A 147 28.42 -8.23 -32.51
C SER A 147 29.71 -8.49 -31.74
N SER A 148 30.01 -9.77 -31.51
CA SER A 148 31.37 -10.33 -31.55
C SER A 148 31.32 -11.79 -31.10
N GLY A 149 31.80 -12.69 -31.96
CA GLY A 149 31.78 -14.15 -31.78
C GLY A 149 32.56 -14.67 -30.57
N GLY A 150 31.96 -14.53 -29.38
CA GLY A 150 32.31 -15.25 -28.16
C GLY A 150 31.07 -15.90 -27.56
N ALA A 151 31.25 -16.94 -26.75
CA ALA A 151 30.16 -17.71 -26.14
C ALA A 151 29.08 -16.80 -25.55
N VAL A 152 27.84 -16.96 -26.04
CA VAL A 152 26.69 -16.15 -25.63
C VAL A 152 26.38 -16.47 -24.16
N ALA A 153 26.71 -15.56 -23.26
CA ALA A 153 26.21 -15.61 -21.89
C ALA A 153 24.67 -15.65 -21.93
N ALA A 154 24.05 -16.50 -21.12
CA ALA A 154 22.59 -16.58 -21.07
C ALA A 154 22.00 -15.18 -20.87
N PRO A 155 21.00 -14.76 -21.68
CA PRO A 155 20.47 -13.41 -21.58
C PRO A 155 19.92 -13.18 -20.18
N ASP A 156 20.31 -12.06 -19.57
CA ASP A 156 19.77 -11.63 -18.28
C ASP A 156 18.24 -11.66 -18.35
N LYS A 157 17.55 -12.37 -17.44
CA LYS A 157 16.07 -12.43 -17.37
C LYS A 157 15.47 -11.04 -17.38
N ALA A 158 16.23 -10.11 -16.84
CA ALA A 158 15.91 -8.73 -16.66
C ALA A 158 15.94 -7.93 -17.99
N SER A 159 16.66 -8.41 -19.01
CA SER A 159 16.73 -7.86 -20.37
C SER A 159 15.71 -8.47 -21.34
N GLN A 160 14.96 -9.49 -20.90
CA GLN A 160 13.89 -10.10 -21.69
C GLN A 160 12.65 -9.20 -21.71
N PRO A 161 11.80 -9.32 -22.75
CA PRO A 161 10.49 -8.68 -22.75
C PRO A 161 9.69 -9.09 -21.51
N ALA A 162 8.94 -8.14 -20.96
CA ALA A 162 8.06 -8.37 -19.82
C ALA A 162 6.71 -7.68 -20.06
N GLN A 163 5.67 -8.17 -19.41
CA GLN A 163 4.35 -7.57 -19.47
C GLN A 163 3.90 -7.17 -18.08
N VAL A 164 3.53 -5.90 -17.92
CA VAL A 164 2.78 -5.42 -16.76
C VAL A 164 1.30 -5.47 -17.10
N THR A 165 0.48 -5.95 -16.19
CA THR A 165 -0.97 -6.04 -16.36
C THR A 165 -1.70 -5.13 -15.38
N GLY A 166 -2.90 -4.72 -15.75
CA GLY A 166 -3.76 -3.97 -14.86
C GLY A 166 -4.26 -4.79 -13.68
N TRP A 167 -4.62 -4.06 -12.64
CA TRP A 167 -5.20 -4.58 -11.41
C TRP A 167 -6.73 -4.47 -11.50
N MET A 168 -7.46 -5.38 -10.86
CA MET A 168 -8.93 -5.41 -10.97
C MET A 168 -9.63 -5.89 -9.69
N SER A 169 -8.91 -5.95 -8.58
CA SER A 169 -9.39 -6.55 -7.33
C SER A 169 -9.58 -5.53 -6.22
N TYR A 170 -9.50 -4.23 -6.54
CA TYR A 170 -9.69 -3.17 -5.56
C TYR A 170 -11.13 -2.64 -5.64
N ASP A 171 -11.96 -3.02 -4.67
CA ASP A 171 -13.41 -2.82 -4.64
C ASP A 171 -13.85 -1.51 -3.93
N LYS A 172 -12.97 -0.90 -3.14
CA LYS A 172 -13.22 0.35 -2.39
C LYS A 172 -13.13 1.62 -3.25
N THR A 173 -13.98 1.77 -4.24
CA THR A 173 -13.97 2.92 -5.18
C THR A 173 -14.95 4.03 -4.78
N LEU A 174 -14.73 5.28 -5.24
CA LEU A 174 -15.59 6.44 -4.92
C LEU A 174 -17.00 6.31 -5.51
N ASP A 175 -17.08 5.72 -6.70
CA ASP A 175 -18.31 5.30 -7.37
C ASP A 175 -18.22 3.79 -7.55
N GLY A 176 -19.34 3.06 -7.48
CA GLY A 176 -19.36 1.59 -7.43
C GLY A 176 -18.36 0.87 -8.36
N HIS A 177 -17.79 -0.24 -7.88
CA HIS A 177 -16.66 -0.91 -8.49
C HIS A 177 -16.93 -1.47 -9.90
N ASP A 178 -16.13 -1.04 -10.88
CA ASP A 178 -16.01 -1.65 -12.21
C ASP A 178 -14.62 -2.31 -12.39
N ALA A 179 -14.59 -3.63 -12.23
CA ALA A 179 -13.38 -4.45 -12.35
C ALA A 179 -12.75 -4.39 -13.75
N GLU A 180 -13.57 -4.32 -14.81
CA GLU A 180 -13.04 -4.29 -16.17
C GLU A 180 -12.41 -2.93 -16.47
N GLN A 181 -13.07 -1.83 -16.06
CA GLN A 181 -12.51 -0.50 -16.20
C GLN A 181 -11.21 -0.36 -15.37
N GLN A 182 -11.17 -0.92 -14.15
CA GLN A 182 -9.97 -0.90 -13.30
C GLN A 182 -8.81 -1.65 -13.94
N ARG A 183 -9.07 -2.82 -14.54
CA ARG A 183 -8.07 -3.58 -15.31
C ARG A 183 -7.49 -2.75 -16.45
N HIS A 184 -8.26 -1.86 -17.06
CA HIS A 184 -7.80 -1.04 -18.19
C HIS A 184 -7.01 0.19 -17.74
N ASN A 185 -7.39 0.81 -16.62
CA ASN A 185 -6.91 2.12 -16.18
C ASN A 185 -5.92 2.09 -15.02
N THR A 186 -5.61 0.90 -14.50
CA THR A 186 -4.50 0.68 -13.56
C THR A 186 -3.41 -0.23 -14.14
N LEU A 187 -2.21 -0.17 -13.59
CA LEU A 187 -1.13 -1.15 -13.79
C LEU A 187 -0.55 -1.56 -12.45
N LEU A 188 -0.32 -2.85 -12.24
CA LEU A 188 0.39 -3.35 -11.06
C LEU A 188 1.84 -3.71 -11.40
N LEU A 189 2.77 -2.85 -11.00
CA LEU A 189 4.21 -3.08 -11.12
C LEU A 189 4.69 -3.83 -9.88
N THR A 190 4.47 -5.15 -9.84
CA THR A 190 4.87 -6.01 -8.71
C THR A 190 6.37 -6.00 -8.48
N HIS A 191 6.79 -6.39 -7.27
CA HIS A 191 8.20 -6.59 -6.92
C HIS A 191 8.99 -7.41 -7.97
N ALA A 192 8.37 -8.42 -8.56
CA ALA A 192 8.99 -9.27 -9.58
C ALA A 192 9.22 -8.52 -10.92
N LEU A 193 8.38 -7.53 -11.23
CA LEU A 193 8.46 -6.71 -12.44
C LEU A 193 9.32 -5.46 -12.27
N LEU A 194 9.58 -5.01 -11.03
CA LEU A 194 10.38 -3.81 -10.77
C LEU A 194 11.75 -3.81 -11.47
N PRO A 195 12.54 -4.91 -11.50
CA PRO A 195 13.77 -4.92 -12.26
C PRO A 195 13.54 -4.55 -13.73
N ALA A 196 12.54 -5.16 -14.38
CA ALA A 196 12.22 -4.88 -15.78
C ALA A 196 11.75 -3.44 -15.99
N CYS A 197 10.91 -2.92 -15.07
CA CYS A 197 10.46 -1.53 -15.11
C CYS A 197 11.64 -0.56 -15.02
N ARG A 198 12.57 -0.76 -14.07
CA ARG A 198 13.76 0.09 -13.92
C ARG A 198 14.61 0.17 -15.20
N ARG A 199 14.70 -0.90 -15.97
CA ARG A 199 15.49 -0.93 -17.22
C ARG A 199 14.74 -0.49 -18.46
N GLN A 200 13.43 -0.75 -18.52
CA GLN A 200 12.68 -0.73 -19.78
C GLN A 200 11.55 0.30 -19.81
N LEU A 201 11.15 0.85 -18.66
CA LEU A 201 10.20 1.96 -18.58
C LEU A 201 11.00 3.26 -18.42
N PRO A 202 11.07 4.12 -19.46
CA PRO A 202 11.81 5.37 -19.42
C PRO A 202 11.42 6.24 -18.22
N GLY A 203 12.41 6.91 -17.63
CA GLY A 203 12.24 7.74 -16.44
C GLY A 203 12.00 7.00 -15.11
N PHE A 204 11.52 5.75 -15.11
CA PHE A 204 11.10 5.06 -13.88
C PHE A 204 12.22 4.95 -12.84
N ALA A 205 13.39 4.45 -13.23
CA ALA A 205 14.52 4.30 -12.30
C ALA A 205 15.03 5.64 -11.75
N ARG A 206 15.06 6.69 -12.60
CA ARG A 206 15.47 8.05 -12.19
C ARG A 206 14.52 8.64 -11.17
N MET A 207 13.20 8.42 -11.35
CA MET A 207 12.20 8.84 -10.39
C MET A 207 12.33 8.06 -9.08
N GLU A 208 12.44 6.73 -9.15
CA GLU A 208 12.62 5.88 -7.96
C GLU A 208 13.83 6.29 -7.12
N GLU A 209 14.99 6.51 -7.75
CA GLU A 209 16.22 6.93 -7.08
C GLU A 209 16.04 8.29 -6.39
N ALA A 210 15.51 9.29 -7.11
CA ALA A 210 15.24 10.62 -6.56
C ALA A 210 14.27 10.57 -5.36
N LEU A 211 13.24 9.72 -5.42
CA LEU A 211 12.30 9.53 -4.32
C LEU A 211 12.97 8.88 -3.11
N ALA A 212 13.78 7.85 -3.31
CA ALA A 212 14.49 7.17 -2.22
C ALA A 212 15.50 8.11 -1.55
N GLU A 213 16.24 8.90 -2.32
CA GLU A 213 17.14 9.93 -1.81
C GLU A 213 16.41 11.00 -1.01
N TRP A 214 15.26 11.48 -1.52
CA TRP A 214 14.45 12.46 -0.82
C TRP A 214 13.90 11.92 0.51
N LEU A 215 13.39 10.69 0.53
CA LEU A 215 12.89 10.04 1.75
C LEU A 215 13.99 9.85 2.79
N GLN A 216 15.19 9.47 2.34
CA GLN A 216 16.37 9.39 3.21
C GLN A 216 16.74 10.78 3.77
N ALA A 217 16.78 11.82 2.92
CA ALA A 217 17.14 13.16 3.35
C ALA A 217 16.12 13.78 4.32
N ARG A 218 14.82 13.56 4.06
CA ARG A 218 13.73 14.17 4.84
C ARG A 218 13.43 13.45 6.15
N TYR A 219 13.49 12.12 6.15
CA TYR A 219 13.07 11.28 7.28
C TYR A 219 14.18 10.40 7.85
N GLY A 220 15.40 10.47 7.30
CA GLY A 220 16.52 9.61 7.73
C GLY A 220 16.28 8.12 7.47
N THR A 221 15.29 7.78 6.63
CA THR A 221 14.85 6.39 6.43
C THR A 221 15.38 5.85 5.11
N VAL A 222 16.20 4.79 5.18
CA VAL A 222 16.72 4.14 3.98
C VAL A 222 15.62 3.22 3.48
N VAL A 223 15.09 3.50 2.30
CA VAL A 223 13.95 2.77 1.73
C VAL A 223 14.35 1.89 0.55
N GLU A 224 13.49 0.93 0.23
CA GLU A 224 13.47 0.25 -1.05
C GLU A 224 12.04 0.20 -1.59
N LEU A 225 11.88 0.32 -2.90
CA LEU A 225 10.59 0.19 -3.56
C LEU A 225 10.11 -1.26 -3.51
N PHE A 226 8.90 -1.49 -2.98
CA PHE A 226 8.30 -2.83 -2.93
C PHE A 226 7.46 -3.12 -4.17
N TYR A 227 6.61 -2.19 -4.58
CA TYR A 227 5.79 -2.24 -5.78
C TYR A 227 5.35 -0.83 -6.17
N ALA A 228 4.74 -0.69 -7.35
CA ALA A 228 4.17 0.58 -7.79
C ALA A 228 2.85 0.36 -8.56
N HIS A 229 1.99 1.37 -8.58
CA HIS A 229 0.76 1.39 -9.38
C HIS A 229 0.82 2.48 -10.45
N GLY A 230 0.56 2.13 -11.71
CA GLY A 230 0.27 3.10 -12.76
C GLY A 230 -1.22 3.43 -12.77
N LEU A 231 -1.57 4.70 -12.94
CA LEU A 231 -2.95 5.19 -12.90
C LEU A 231 -3.23 6.08 -14.12
N ARG A 232 -4.37 5.82 -14.78
CA ARG A 232 -5.03 6.72 -15.74
C ARG A 232 -6.21 7.38 -15.05
N GLN A 233 -6.06 8.63 -14.65
CA GLN A 233 -7.08 9.37 -13.92
C GLN A 233 -7.72 10.45 -14.79
N SER A 234 -9.05 10.45 -14.79
CA SER A 234 -9.94 11.45 -15.37
C SER A 234 -11.33 11.22 -14.79
N ARG A 235 -12.25 12.17 -14.98
CA ARG A 235 -13.67 12.00 -14.56
C ARG A 235 -14.28 10.68 -15.06
N ALA A 236 -13.96 10.28 -16.29
CA ALA A 236 -14.48 9.05 -16.91
C ALA A 236 -13.95 7.74 -16.29
N THR A 237 -12.93 7.80 -15.44
CA THR A 237 -12.27 6.61 -14.86
C THR A 237 -12.46 6.49 -13.35
N MET A 238 -13.25 7.37 -12.72
CA MET A 238 -13.38 7.45 -11.26
C MET A 238 -13.99 6.23 -10.59
N GLN A 239 -14.83 5.47 -11.30
CA GLN A 239 -15.34 4.16 -10.85
C GLN A 239 -14.25 3.08 -10.74
N SER A 240 -13.03 3.40 -11.19
CA SER A 240 -11.92 2.45 -11.31
C SER A 240 -10.60 2.95 -10.75
N THR A 241 -10.32 4.26 -10.82
CA THR A 241 -9.09 4.91 -10.35
C THR A 241 -9.33 5.98 -9.29
N GLY A 242 -10.60 6.16 -8.90
CA GLY A 242 -11.03 6.92 -7.73
C GLY A 242 -11.18 6.02 -6.54
N PHE A 243 -10.20 6.02 -5.64
CA PHE A 243 -10.22 5.19 -4.44
C PHE A 243 -10.95 5.91 -3.31
N SER A 244 -11.91 5.23 -2.68
CA SER A 244 -12.57 5.68 -1.44
C SER A 244 -11.61 5.62 -0.25
N VAL A 245 -12.11 5.86 0.97
CA VAL A 245 -11.24 5.89 2.15
C VAL A 245 -10.60 4.52 2.39
N HIS A 246 -9.27 4.49 2.38
CA HIS A 246 -8.47 3.29 2.61
C HIS A 246 -7.09 3.62 3.19
N GLN A 247 -6.32 2.57 3.48
CA GLN A 247 -4.89 2.64 3.79
C GLN A 247 -4.11 1.81 2.76
N ASP A 248 -2.89 2.22 2.44
CA ASP A 248 -2.03 1.45 1.52
C ASP A 248 -1.41 0.22 2.19
N THR A 249 -1.57 0.10 3.50
CA THR A 249 -1.10 -0.98 4.36
C THR A 249 -2.05 -2.17 4.45
N GLU A 250 -3.23 -2.10 3.82
CA GLU A 250 -4.26 -3.15 3.89
C GLU A 250 -3.75 -4.51 3.37
N ASP A 251 -3.04 -4.52 2.26
CA ASP A 251 -2.41 -5.74 1.70
C ASP A 251 -1.01 -6.00 2.28
N PHE A 252 -0.26 -4.92 2.55
CA PHE A 252 1.14 -4.98 2.95
C PHE A 252 1.45 -4.01 4.08
N SER A 253 1.29 -4.47 5.33
CA SER A 253 1.48 -3.66 6.54
C SER A 253 2.90 -3.12 6.77
N PHE A 254 3.89 -3.58 5.99
CA PHE A 254 5.28 -3.13 6.08
C PHE A 254 5.61 -1.97 5.12
N ILE A 255 4.66 -1.51 4.30
CA ILE A 255 4.83 -0.27 3.52
C ILE A 255 4.81 0.91 4.49
N GLU A 256 5.80 1.79 4.36
CA GLU A 256 5.97 2.93 5.27
C GLU A 256 5.54 4.24 4.62
N TYR A 257 5.91 4.44 3.35
CA TYR A 257 5.63 5.66 2.61
C TYR A 257 5.03 5.34 1.25
N THR A 258 4.04 6.13 0.88
CA THR A 258 3.52 6.20 -0.48
C THR A 258 3.91 7.54 -1.07
N VAL A 259 4.46 7.50 -2.27
CA VAL A 259 4.72 8.72 -3.06
C VAL A 259 4.02 8.62 -4.39
N VAL A 260 3.07 9.52 -4.63
CA VAL A 260 2.35 9.60 -5.91
C VAL A 260 3.03 10.64 -6.78
N VAL A 261 3.53 10.21 -7.94
CA VAL A 261 4.17 11.08 -8.92
C VAL A 261 3.22 11.34 -10.07
N LYS A 262 2.95 12.61 -10.35
CA LYS A 262 2.23 13.06 -11.53
C LYS A 262 3.16 13.01 -12.75
N LEU A 263 2.80 12.27 -13.78
CA LEU A 263 3.65 12.11 -14.97
C LEU A 263 3.34 13.13 -16.07
N THR A 264 2.12 13.66 -16.09
CA THR A 264 1.63 14.58 -17.11
C THR A 264 1.44 15.96 -16.51
N PRO A 265 1.90 17.04 -17.17
CA PRO A 265 1.66 18.39 -16.67
C PRO A 265 0.18 18.78 -16.81
N ASP A 266 -0.23 19.79 -16.06
CA ASP A 266 -1.47 20.52 -16.30
C ASP A 266 -1.31 21.46 -17.52
N GLY A 267 -2.39 21.60 -18.27
CA GLY A 267 -2.62 22.64 -19.25
C GLY A 267 -2.76 24.01 -18.60
N LEU A 268 -2.76 25.03 -19.45
CA LEU A 268 -2.86 26.42 -19.01
C LEU A 268 -4.23 26.70 -18.38
N GLY A 269 -4.25 27.00 -17.08
CA GLY A 269 -5.48 27.29 -16.34
C GLY A 269 -6.31 26.06 -15.98
N GLU A 270 -5.77 24.86 -16.19
CA GLU A 270 -6.39 23.61 -15.77
C GLU A 270 -6.41 23.49 -14.24
N ALA A 271 -7.50 22.94 -13.70
CA ALA A 271 -7.65 22.72 -12.27
C ALA A 271 -6.68 21.63 -11.78
N PRO A 272 -5.93 21.86 -10.68
CA PRO A 272 -4.96 20.89 -10.20
C PRO A 272 -5.65 19.63 -9.69
N SER A 273 -5.13 18.45 -10.06
CA SER A 273 -5.51 17.21 -9.39
C SER A 273 -5.12 17.27 -7.91
N SER A 274 -5.88 16.58 -7.04
CA SER A 274 -5.67 16.59 -5.60
C SER A 274 -5.92 15.22 -4.96
N MET A 275 -5.57 15.09 -3.68
CA MET A 275 -5.94 13.96 -2.83
C MET A 275 -6.29 14.44 -1.42
N ARG A 276 -7.06 13.65 -0.66
CA ARG A 276 -7.43 13.99 0.71
C ARG A 276 -6.89 12.98 1.70
N VAL A 277 -6.39 13.47 2.84
CA VAL A 277 -6.13 12.67 4.04
C VAL A 277 -7.29 12.90 5.00
N VAL A 278 -7.82 11.83 5.58
CA VAL A 278 -8.95 11.93 6.53
C VAL A 278 -8.51 12.72 7.76
N GLY A 279 -9.30 13.73 8.15
CA GLY A 279 -8.99 14.64 9.25
C GLY A 279 -8.17 15.88 8.87
N ALA A 280 -7.70 16.00 7.62
CA ALA A 280 -7.10 17.24 7.13
C ALA A 280 -8.16 18.35 6.94
N ASP A 281 -7.75 19.61 7.14
CA ASP A 281 -8.60 20.78 6.94
C ASP A 281 -8.86 21.10 5.46
N ARG A 282 -7.95 20.68 4.58
CA ARG A 282 -8.05 20.83 3.13
C ARG A 282 -7.35 19.68 2.36
N PRO A 283 -7.68 19.46 1.08
CA PRO A 283 -6.95 18.54 0.22
C PRO A 283 -5.51 18.99 -0.03
N PHE A 284 -4.65 18.04 -0.38
CA PHE A 284 -3.35 18.30 -0.97
C PHE A 284 -3.49 18.52 -2.48
N TYR A 285 -2.97 19.64 -2.99
CA TYR A 285 -3.00 19.98 -4.42
C TYR A 285 -1.63 19.78 -5.04
N TYR A 286 -1.56 19.03 -6.13
CA TYR A 286 -0.31 18.82 -6.85
C TYR A 286 0.05 20.08 -7.65
N SER A 287 1.33 20.45 -7.66
CA SER A 287 1.86 21.47 -8.57
C SER A 287 1.62 21.07 -10.05
N PRO A 288 1.55 22.04 -10.98
CA PRO A 288 1.16 21.78 -12.36
C PRO A 288 2.18 21.04 -13.21
N ALA A 289 3.46 21.03 -12.82
CA ALA A 289 4.52 20.40 -13.61
C ALA A 289 4.45 18.86 -13.58
N ALA A 290 4.87 18.22 -14.68
CA ALA A 290 5.23 16.81 -14.65
C ALA A 290 6.34 16.58 -13.60
N GLY A 291 6.28 15.46 -12.89
CA GLY A 291 7.14 15.15 -11.76
C GLY A 291 6.68 15.73 -10.42
N ALA A 292 5.65 16.58 -10.39
CA ALA A 292 5.05 17.02 -9.13
C ALA A 292 4.52 15.81 -8.36
N SER A 293 4.82 15.75 -7.06
CA SER A 293 4.60 14.56 -6.25
C SER A 293 4.06 14.91 -4.86
N GLY A 294 3.33 13.97 -4.27
CA GLY A 294 2.88 14.02 -2.88
C GLY A 294 3.36 12.79 -2.13
N CYS A 295 4.04 12.99 -1.00
CA CYS A 295 4.50 11.95 -0.10
C CYS A 295 3.68 11.94 1.18
N PHE A 296 3.19 10.78 1.61
CA PHE A 296 2.46 10.60 2.86
C PHE A 296 2.78 9.23 3.47
N ARG A 297 2.48 9.07 4.77
CA ARG A 297 2.66 7.77 5.45
C ARG A 297 1.58 6.81 4.94
N ALA A 298 1.99 5.61 4.53
CA ALA A 298 1.11 4.63 3.89
C ALA A 298 -0.05 4.16 4.78
N ASP A 299 0.12 4.29 6.11
CA ASP A 299 -0.88 3.90 7.11
C ASP A 299 -1.92 5.00 7.41
N LEU A 300 -1.89 6.13 6.69
CA LEU A 300 -2.92 7.15 6.82
C LEU A 300 -4.18 6.76 6.04
N TYR A 301 -5.34 6.95 6.66
CA TYR A 301 -6.61 6.92 5.94
C TYR A 301 -6.67 8.08 4.95
N HIS A 302 -6.82 7.76 3.68
CA HIS A 302 -6.83 8.75 2.61
C HIS A 302 -7.78 8.31 1.50
N ALA A 303 -8.13 9.24 0.62
CA ALA A 303 -9.01 8.99 -0.51
C ALA A 303 -8.62 9.87 -1.70
N SER A 304 -9.05 9.43 -2.88
CA SER A 304 -8.99 10.26 -4.08
C SER A 304 -9.95 11.45 -3.94
N VAL A 305 -9.63 12.54 -4.62
CA VAL A 305 -10.56 13.65 -4.87
C VAL A 305 -10.93 13.59 -6.35
N GLU A 306 -12.21 13.75 -6.66
CA GLU A 306 -12.67 13.76 -8.04
C GLU A 306 -11.98 14.90 -8.82
N PRO A 307 -11.36 14.61 -9.98
CA PRO A 307 -10.66 15.62 -10.75
C PRO A 307 -11.64 16.62 -11.33
N GLU A 308 -11.35 17.90 -11.13
CA GLU A 308 -12.11 18.97 -11.77
C GLU A 308 -11.77 19.10 -13.26
N SER A 309 -10.56 18.70 -13.67
CA SER A 309 -10.14 18.67 -15.06
C SER A 309 -10.87 17.61 -15.89
N GLU A 310 -11.08 17.92 -17.17
CA GLU A 310 -11.57 16.98 -18.19
C GLU A 310 -10.44 16.16 -18.83
N ASP A 311 -9.18 16.55 -18.63
CA ASP A 311 -8.03 15.89 -19.25
C ASP A 311 -7.63 14.61 -18.50
N GLU A 312 -7.05 13.65 -19.24
CA GLU A 312 -6.44 12.45 -18.65
C GLU A 312 -5.06 12.76 -18.08
N HIS A 313 -4.87 12.48 -16.80
CA HIS A 313 -3.57 12.51 -16.16
C HIS A 313 -3.03 11.11 -15.88
N LEU A 314 -1.75 10.91 -16.20
CA LEU A 314 -1.02 9.71 -15.80
C LEU A 314 -0.30 9.96 -14.49
N LYS A 315 -0.39 9.00 -13.57
CA LYS A 315 0.35 8.99 -12.31
C LYS A 315 0.99 7.63 -12.06
N ILE A 316 2.05 7.62 -11.26
CA ILE A 316 2.57 6.39 -10.65
C ILE A 316 2.63 6.58 -9.14
N ALA A 317 1.98 5.69 -8.39
CA ALA A 317 2.15 5.56 -6.94
C ALA A 317 3.29 4.59 -6.64
N PHE A 318 4.29 5.04 -5.89
CA PHE A 318 5.44 4.26 -5.45
C PHE A 318 5.27 3.89 -3.98
N PHE A 319 5.34 2.60 -3.66
CA PHE A 319 5.15 2.07 -2.30
C PHE A 319 6.48 1.59 -1.72
N PHE A 320 7.00 2.36 -0.77
CA PHE A 320 8.32 2.16 -0.17
C PHE A 320 8.21 1.47 1.19
N ARG A 321 9.15 0.57 1.46
CA ARG A 321 9.39 -0.01 2.80
C ARG A 321 10.81 0.29 3.26
N ARG A 322 11.10 0.12 4.56
CA ARG A 322 12.47 0.17 5.06
C ARG A 322 13.36 -0.88 4.41
N SER A 323 14.54 -0.46 3.95
CA SER A 323 15.55 -1.35 3.41
C SER A 323 16.52 -1.78 4.50
N THR A 324 16.31 -2.97 5.06
CA THR A 324 17.25 -3.56 6.03
C THR A 324 18.65 -3.75 5.45
N ARG A 325 18.75 -4.02 4.14
CA ARG A 325 20.03 -4.13 3.42
C ARG A 325 20.67 -2.76 3.19
N GLY A 326 19.87 -1.77 2.80
CA GLY A 326 20.29 -0.38 2.61
C GLY A 326 20.84 0.20 3.91
N GLU A 327 20.15 0.01 5.03
CA GLU A 327 20.61 0.44 6.36
C GLU A 327 21.96 -0.17 6.74
N ARG A 328 22.17 -1.48 6.52
CA ARG A 328 23.46 -2.13 6.79
C ARG A 328 24.57 -1.54 5.91
N ARG A 329 24.27 -1.21 4.66
CA ARG A 329 25.24 -0.62 3.73
C ARG A 329 25.57 0.83 4.13
N ALA A 330 24.56 1.63 4.46
CA ALA A 330 24.74 3.00 4.94
C ALA A 330 25.58 3.05 6.23
N LYS A 331 25.31 2.13 7.17
CA LYS A 331 26.13 1.99 8.39
C LYS A 331 27.60 1.67 8.08
N ARG A 332 27.86 0.72 7.17
CA ARG A 332 29.24 0.40 6.75
C ARG A 332 29.94 1.60 6.10
N ALA A 333 29.26 2.30 5.20
CA ALA A 333 29.82 3.46 4.53
C ALA A 333 30.15 4.61 5.50
N LEU A 334 29.31 4.84 6.52
CA LEU A 334 29.60 5.79 7.59
C LEU A 334 30.84 5.35 8.40
N THR A 335 30.94 4.08 8.79
CA THR A 335 32.12 3.56 9.51
C THR A 335 33.40 3.71 8.70
N GLU A 336 33.38 3.36 7.41
CA GLU A 336 34.52 3.53 6.50
C GLU A 336 34.90 5.01 6.33
N SER A 337 33.91 5.91 6.31
CA SER A 337 34.15 7.36 6.22
C SER A 337 34.77 7.92 7.51
N ASP A 338 34.29 7.50 8.68
CA ASP A 338 34.84 7.90 9.98
C ASP A 338 36.29 7.42 10.14
N GLU A 339 36.59 6.20 9.70
CA GLU A 339 37.96 5.66 9.67
C GLU A 339 38.87 6.48 8.75
N ALA A 340 38.40 6.82 7.53
CA ALA A 340 39.16 7.64 6.60
C ALA A 340 39.43 9.07 7.12
N VAL A 341 38.45 9.67 7.80
CA VAL A 341 38.61 10.98 8.46
C VAL A 341 39.65 10.89 9.59
N ALA A 342 39.58 9.86 10.43
CA ALA A 342 40.53 9.64 11.51
C ALA A 342 41.98 9.43 10.99
N GLU A 343 42.15 8.70 9.88
CA GLU A 343 43.46 8.54 9.23
C GLU A 343 44.02 9.86 8.69
N LEU A 344 43.17 10.69 8.07
CA LEU A 344 43.55 12.02 7.58
C LEU A 344 43.99 12.94 8.73
N GLU A 345 43.26 12.96 9.84
CA GLU A 345 43.63 13.73 11.03
C GLU A 345 44.96 13.25 11.63
N LEU A 346 45.16 11.94 11.71
CA LEU A 346 46.41 11.36 12.20
C LEU A 346 47.60 11.72 11.28
N ALA A 347 47.40 11.67 9.96
CA ALA A 347 48.42 12.08 8.98
C ALA A 347 48.76 13.58 9.10
N GLN A 348 47.77 14.45 9.32
CA GLN A 348 47.99 15.88 9.56
C GLN A 348 48.77 16.13 10.85
N ARG A 349 48.43 15.44 11.96
CA ARG A 349 49.18 15.53 13.23
C ARG A 349 50.64 15.09 13.07
N ARG A 350 50.90 14.01 12.32
CA ARG A 350 52.26 13.55 12.01
C ARG A 350 53.06 14.57 11.20
N LYS A 351 52.43 15.26 10.24
CA LYS A 351 53.08 16.34 9.47
C LYS A 351 53.42 17.56 10.34
N LEU A 352 52.56 17.92 11.29
CA LEU A 352 52.78 19.04 12.21
C LEU A 352 53.83 18.71 13.30
N ALA A 353 53.96 17.44 13.68
CA ALA A 353 54.95 16.96 14.63
C ALA A 353 56.32 16.64 13.99
N ALA A 354 56.45 16.70 12.66
CA ALA A 354 57.73 16.54 12.00
C ALA A 354 58.63 17.74 12.34
N PRO A 355 59.83 17.53 12.91
CA PRO A 355 60.74 18.63 13.19
C PRO A 355 61.06 19.34 11.87
N GLN A 356 60.85 20.67 11.82
CA GLN A 356 61.37 21.50 10.76
C GLN A 356 62.90 21.44 10.83
N LEU A 357 63.49 20.47 10.15
CA LEU A 357 64.91 20.44 9.85
C LEU A 357 65.15 21.58 8.85
N LEU A 358 65.34 22.77 9.41
CA LEU A 358 65.85 23.96 8.73
C LEU A 358 67.36 23.83 8.55
N SER A 359 67.78 24.17 7.33
CA SER A 359 69.13 24.38 6.77
C SER A 359 69.77 23.19 6.09
#